data_AF-A0A944VVH2-F1
#
_entry.id   AF-A0A944VVH2-F1
#
_cell.length_a   1.000
_cell.length_b   1.000
_cell.length_c   1.000
_cell.angle_alpha   90.00
_cell.angle_beta   90.00
_cell.angle_gamma   90.00
#
_symmetry.space_group_name_H-M   'P 1'
#
loop_
_entity.id
_entity.type
_entity.pdbx_description
1 polymer ?
#
loop_
_entity_poly.entity_id
_entity_poly.type
_entity_poly.pdbx_seq_one_letter_code
_entity_poly.pdbx_strand_id
1 'polypeptide(L)'
;MADLPRHLSANNGILNQTSGSFGINASEAGDVADIIDNGSEVAEFFTVKFDQLVTFDQLVLSSFTSAEDASLNISAGSPITLVGTGPSRDIYNFSTDNIIPIGQLVKLEYSTGNGFSFDEFTVTPAESTVVPEPASVSLLIIGLVGLGGRLLRERSKRQAKQQNQNLNIPVRQQWGNSKQIGNLV
;
A
#
# COMPACT_ATOMS: atom_id res chain seq x y z
N MET A 1 -2.41 -8.47 4.96
CA MET A 1 -2.71 -8.64 3.52
C MET A 1 -3.77 -7.60 3.22
N ALA A 2 -3.42 -6.51 2.53
CA ALA A 2 -4.37 -5.44 2.26
C ALA A 2 -5.39 -5.95 1.24
N ASP A 3 -6.67 -5.90 1.60
CA ASP A 3 -7.76 -6.14 0.66
C ASP A 3 -7.78 -4.96 -0.30
N LEU A 4 -7.37 -5.20 -1.55
CA LEU A 4 -7.35 -4.18 -2.58
C LEU A 4 -8.76 -4.09 -3.18
N PRO A 5 -9.43 -2.93 -3.11
CA PRO A 5 -10.72 -2.73 -3.77
C PRO A 5 -10.62 -3.03 -5.26
N ARG A 6 -11.26 -4.14 -5.66
CA ARG A 6 -11.35 -4.63 -7.03
C ARG A 6 -12.81 -4.53 -7.47
N HIS A 7 -13.09 -3.69 -8.45
CA HIS A 7 -14.37 -3.80 -9.14
C HIS A 7 -14.19 -4.82 -10.25
N LEU A 8 -14.82 -5.98 -10.09
CA LEU A 8 -14.84 -7.05 -11.08
C LEU A 8 -16.26 -7.09 -11.68
N SER A 9 -16.35 -7.08 -13.00
CA SER A 9 -17.64 -7.11 -13.72
C SER A 9 -17.56 -7.98 -14.97
N ALA A 10 -18.70 -8.56 -15.36
CA ALA A 10 -18.90 -9.24 -16.64
C ALA A 10 -19.74 -8.35 -17.57
N ASN A 11 -19.62 -8.57 -18.88
CA ASN A 11 -20.39 -7.85 -19.89
C ASN A 11 -21.80 -8.39 -20.09
N ASN A 12 -21.95 -9.70 -19.97
CA ASN A 12 -23.20 -10.42 -20.07
C ASN A 12 -23.33 -11.27 -18.80
N GLY A 13 -24.51 -11.35 -18.21
CA GLY A 13 -24.72 -12.23 -17.06
C GLY A 13 -24.00 -11.84 -15.76
N ILE A 14 -23.76 -12.87 -14.93
CA ILE A 14 -23.14 -12.75 -13.60
C ILE A 14 -21.84 -13.56 -13.60
N LEU A 15 -20.77 -12.96 -13.07
CA LEU A 15 -19.52 -13.69 -12.79
C LEU A 15 -19.83 -14.85 -11.85
N ASN A 16 -19.53 -16.07 -12.31
CA ASN A 16 -19.90 -17.28 -11.63
C ASN A 16 -18.66 -18.09 -11.27
N GLN A 17 -18.68 -18.65 -10.06
CA GLN A 17 -17.63 -19.51 -9.54
C GLN A 17 -18.24 -20.88 -9.22
N THR A 18 -17.71 -21.92 -9.83
CA THR A 18 -18.02 -23.31 -9.46
C THR A 18 -16.92 -23.87 -8.56
N SER A 19 -17.07 -25.13 -8.13
CA SER A 19 -16.03 -25.82 -7.37
C SER A 19 -14.74 -26.07 -8.15
N GLY A 20 -14.76 -25.91 -9.48
CA GLY A 20 -13.63 -26.21 -10.36
C GLY A 20 -13.11 -25.02 -11.17
N SER A 21 -13.95 -24.02 -11.46
CA SER A 21 -13.64 -22.98 -12.45
C SER A 21 -14.36 -21.67 -12.14
N PHE A 22 -13.89 -20.55 -12.71
CA PHE A 22 -14.68 -19.34 -12.85
C PHE A 22 -15.04 -19.09 -14.31
N GLY A 23 -16.25 -18.58 -14.51
CA GLY A 23 -16.77 -18.20 -15.83
C GLY A 23 -17.83 -17.11 -15.71
N ILE A 24 -18.66 -17.01 -16.74
CA ILE A 24 -19.79 -16.10 -16.81
C ILE A 24 -21.04 -16.95 -16.96
N ASN A 25 -22.08 -16.62 -16.19
CA ASN A 25 -23.40 -17.19 -16.34
C ASN A 25 -24.29 -16.17 -17.06
N ALA A 26 -24.28 -16.22 -18.40
CA ALA A 26 -25.13 -15.42 -19.25
C ALA A 26 -26.60 -15.81 -19.05
N SER A 27 -27.51 -14.85 -19.17
CA SER A 27 -28.92 -15.04 -18.79
C SER A 27 -29.73 -15.93 -19.75
N GLU A 28 -29.09 -16.58 -20.72
CA GLU A 28 -29.76 -17.36 -21.77
C GLU A 28 -29.61 -18.87 -21.53
N ALA A 29 -30.65 -19.61 -21.91
CA ALA A 29 -30.70 -21.04 -21.66
C ALA A 29 -29.69 -21.80 -22.53
N GLY A 30 -28.83 -22.60 -21.92
CA GLY A 30 -27.81 -23.40 -22.61
C GLY A 30 -26.39 -22.86 -22.46
N ASP A 31 -26.22 -21.75 -21.76
CA ASP A 31 -24.92 -21.21 -21.41
C ASP A 31 -24.19 -22.07 -20.36
N VAL A 32 -22.87 -22.20 -20.54
CA VAL A 32 -22.01 -22.95 -19.63
C VAL A 32 -21.44 -21.97 -18.62
N ALA A 33 -22.11 -21.89 -17.46
CA ALA A 33 -21.85 -20.87 -16.45
C ALA A 33 -20.42 -20.82 -15.89
N ASP A 34 -19.54 -21.76 -16.21
CA ASP A 34 -18.18 -21.88 -15.70
C ASP A 34 -17.08 -21.72 -16.76
N ILE A 35 -17.46 -21.18 -17.93
CA ILE A 35 -16.53 -20.73 -18.98
C ILE A 35 -16.82 -19.28 -19.38
N ILE A 36 -15.87 -18.69 -20.10
CA ILE A 36 -15.96 -17.42 -20.80
C ILE A 36 -15.91 -17.79 -22.28
N ASP A 37 -17.01 -17.61 -23.00
CA ASP A 37 -17.14 -18.09 -24.38
C ASP A 37 -17.89 -17.10 -25.29
N ASN A 38 -18.51 -17.61 -26.36
CA ASN A 38 -19.41 -16.84 -27.22
C ASN A 38 -20.88 -17.24 -27.00
N GLY A 39 -21.26 -17.41 -25.74
CA GLY A 39 -22.61 -17.76 -25.32
C GLY A 39 -23.61 -16.83 -25.97
N SER A 40 -24.56 -17.42 -26.70
CA SER A 40 -25.64 -16.68 -27.37
C SER A 40 -25.15 -15.63 -28.39
N GLU A 41 -24.07 -15.94 -29.11
CA GLU A 41 -23.47 -15.07 -30.15
C GLU A 41 -22.88 -13.75 -29.63
N VAL A 42 -22.72 -13.62 -28.30
CA VAL A 42 -22.08 -12.47 -27.66
C VAL A 42 -20.76 -12.92 -27.06
N ALA A 43 -19.65 -12.33 -27.53
CA ALA A 43 -18.34 -12.58 -26.95
C ALA A 43 -18.32 -12.12 -25.50
N GLU A 44 -18.06 -13.05 -24.60
CA GLU A 44 -18.02 -12.79 -23.18
C GLU A 44 -16.68 -12.19 -22.76
N PHE A 45 -16.73 -11.30 -21.77
CA PHE A 45 -15.54 -10.73 -21.18
C PHE A 45 -15.76 -10.32 -19.74
N PHE A 46 -14.68 -10.38 -18.96
CA PHE A 46 -14.64 -9.72 -17.66
C PHE A 46 -13.72 -8.52 -17.68
N THR A 47 -14.01 -7.55 -16.82
CA THR A 47 -13.09 -6.45 -16.53
C THR A 47 -12.79 -6.37 -15.05
N VAL A 48 -11.52 -6.12 -14.73
CA VAL A 48 -11.08 -5.78 -13.38
C VAL A 48 -10.51 -4.38 -13.35
N LYS A 49 -10.92 -3.59 -12.36
CA LYS A 49 -10.40 -2.24 -12.12
C LYS A 49 -9.76 -2.19 -10.73
N PHE A 50 -8.57 -1.63 -10.68
CA PHE A 50 -7.81 -1.43 -9.45
C PHE A 50 -7.89 0.03 -8.98
N ASP A 51 -8.01 0.22 -7.68
CA ASP A 51 -8.04 1.53 -7.02
C ASP A 51 -6.65 2.05 -6.63
N GLN A 52 -5.63 1.24 -6.84
CA GLN A 52 -4.22 1.58 -6.68
C GLN A 52 -3.41 1.18 -7.91
N LEU A 53 -2.21 1.75 -8.01
CA LEU A 53 -1.24 1.37 -9.05
C LEU A 53 -0.77 -0.07 -8.76
N VAL A 54 -0.96 -0.96 -9.72
CA VAL A 54 -0.52 -2.36 -9.61
C VAL A 54 0.25 -2.78 -10.84
N THR A 55 1.06 -3.82 -10.67
CA THR A 55 1.67 -4.59 -11.75
C THR A 55 0.88 -5.89 -11.90
N PHE A 56 0.49 -6.22 -13.12
CA PHE A 56 -0.21 -7.45 -13.47
C PHE A 56 0.80 -8.54 -13.81
N ASP A 57 1.06 -9.45 -12.88
CA ASP A 57 2.20 -10.35 -13.00
C ASP A 57 1.86 -11.63 -13.76
N GLN A 58 0.66 -12.17 -13.51
CA GLN A 58 0.28 -13.48 -14.01
C GLN A 58 -1.23 -13.58 -14.25
N LEU A 59 -1.60 -14.32 -15.29
CA LEU A 59 -2.94 -14.81 -15.55
C LEU A 59 -2.89 -16.33 -15.73
N VAL A 60 -3.87 -17.01 -15.18
CA VAL A 60 -4.03 -18.45 -15.26
C VAL A 60 -5.42 -18.76 -15.82
N LEU A 61 -5.43 -19.54 -16.91
CA LEU A 61 -6.64 -20.03 -17.56
C LEU A 61 -6.64 -21.56 -17.56
N SER A 62 -7.82 -22.16 -17.60
CA SER A 62 -7.99 -23.61 -17.76
C SER A 62 -9.06 -23.90 -18.81
N SER A 63 -9.24 -25.18 -19.14
CA SER A 63 -10.16 -25.61 -20.20
C SER A 63 -9.88 -24.96 -21.56
N PHE A 64 -8.63 -24.54 -21.78
CA PHE A 64 -8.19 -23.79 -22.95
C PHE A 64 -7.36 -24.71 -23.86
N THR A 65 -7.69 -24.76 -25.15
CA THR A 65 -7.07 -25.68 -26.11
C THR A 65 -6.25 -24.92 -27.15
N SER A 66 -5.37 -25.64 -27.87
CA SER A 66 -4.50 -25.03 -28.89
C SER A 66 -5.22 -24.53 -30.16
N ALA A 67 -6.55 -24.68 -30.22
CA ALA A 67 -7.38 -24.15 -31.29
C ALA A 67 -8.19 -22.91 -30.83
N GLU A 68 -8.01 -22.49 -29.58
CA GLU A 68 -8.72 -21.39 -28.95
C GLU A 68 -7.79 -20.22 -28.66
N ASP A 69 -8.34 -19.01 -28.80
CA ASP A 69 -7.65 -17.78 -28.42
C ASP A 69 -8.52 -16.92 -27.49
N ALA A 70 -7.84 -16.15 -26.66
CA ALA A 70 -8.42 -15.12 -25.81
C ALA A 70 -7.67 -13.80 -26.03
N SER A 71 -8.36 -12.70 -25.80
CA SER A 71 -7.79 -11.36 -25.89
C SER A 71 -7.66 -10.76 -24.50
N LEU A 72 -6.44 -10.46 -24.09
CA LEU A 72 -6.16 -9.74 -22.84
C LEU A 72 -5.71 -8.33 -23.16
N ASN A 73 -6.42 -7.34 -22.63
CA ASN A 73 -6.02 -5.95 -22.72
C ASN A 73 -5.71 -5.41 -21.32
N ILE A 74 -4.47 -5.00 -21.10
CA ILE A 74 -4.00 -4.45 -19.83
C ILE A 74 -3.93 -2.93 -19.98
N SER A 75 -4.74 -2.20 -19.19
CA SER A 75 -4.81 -0.73 -19.24
C SER A 75 -5.11 -0.22 -20.67
N ALA A 76 -4.44 0.84 -21.11
CA ALA A 76 -4.52 1.37 -22.47
C ALA A 76 -3.49 0.73 -23.43
N GLY A 77 -2.92 -0.42 -23.07
CA GLY A 77 -1.96 -1.15 -23.91
C GLY A 77 -2.61 -1.75 -25.15
N SER A 78 -1.79 -2.37 -26.01
CA SER A 78 -2.30 -3.17 -27.12
C SER A 78 -2.90 -4.48 -26.61
N PRO A 79 -3.95 -5.03 -27.26
CA PRO A 79 -4.44 -6.36 -26.94
C PRO A 79 -3.34 -7.43 -27.12
N ILE A 80 -3.26 -8.35 -26.17
CA ILE A 80 -2.38 -9.52 -26.16
C ILE A 80 -3.23 -10.73 -26.51
N THR A 81 -2.86 -11.44 -27.57
CA THR A 81 -3.48 -12.73 -27.90
C THR A 81 -2.89 -13.80 -26.99
N LEU A 82 -3.75 -14.46 -26.23
CA LEU A 82 -3.43 -15.62 -25.43
C LEU A 82 -3.87 -16.85 -26.21
N VAL A 83 -2.96 -17.80 -26.40
CA VAL A 83 -3.21 -19.05 -27.11
C VAL A 83 -3.16 -20.20 -26.12
N GLY A 84 -4.14 -21.10 -26.16
CA GLY A 84 -4.15 -22.26 -25.27
C GLY A 84 -3.05 -23.26 -25.58
N THR A 85 -2.49 -23.90 -24.56
CA THR A 85 -1.52 -24.98 -24.75
C THR A 85 -2.12 -26.37 -24.49
N GLY A 86 -3.29 -26.45 -23.85
CA GLY A 86 -4.03 -27.69 -23.65
C GLY A 86 -4.81 -27.76 -22.33
N PRO A 87 -5.58 -28.86 -22.13
CA PRO A 87 -6.78 -28.83 -21.29
C PRO A 87 -6.55 -28.77 -19.78
N SER A 88 -5.30 -28.75 -19.29
CA SER A 88 -5.06 -28.76 -17.85
C SER A 88 -4.99 -27.36 -17.23
N ARG A 89 -4.10 -26.50 -17.71
CA ARG A 89 -3.83 -25.18 -17.12
C ARG A 89 -2.80 -24.41 -17.95
N ASP A 90 -3.14 -23.20 -18.35
CA ASP A 90 -2.28 -22.28 -19.07
C ASP A 90 -1.87 -21.12 -18.16
N ILE A 91 -0.55 -20.87 -18.07
CA ILE A 91 0.01 -19.82 -17.20
C ILE A 91 0.71 -18.78 -18.07
N TYR A 92 0.17 -17.56 -18.07
CA TYR A 92 0.71 -16.41 -18.78
C TYR A 92 1.39 -15.48 -17.79
N ASN A 93 2.69 -15.28 -17.96
CA ASN A 93 3.49 -14.38 -17.13
C ASN A 93 3.81 -13.11 -17.92
N PHE A 94 3.64 -11.95 -17.31
CA PHE A 94 3.88 -10.65 -17.93
C PHE A 94 5.05 -9.95 -17.23
N SER A 95 6.00 -9.45 -18.01
CA SER A 95 7.19 -8.74 -17.51
C SER A 95 7.38 -7.37 -18.15
N THR A 96 6.56 -7.03 -19.14
CA THR A 96 6.58 -5.76 -19.87
C THR A 96 5.15 -5.29 -20.10
N ASP A 97 4.96 -3.97 -20.15
CA ASP A 97 3.66 -3.33 -20.44
C ASP A 97 2.50 -3.82 -19.56
N ASN A 98 2.80 -4.19 -18.32
CA ASN A 98 1.89 -4.82 -17.38
C ASN A 98 1.56 -3.95 -16.16
N ILE A 99 1.92 -2.67 -16.18
CA ILE A 99 1.54 -1.70 -15.14
C ILE A 99 0.13 -1.20 -15.41
N ILE A 100 -0.72 -1.25 -14.39
CA ILE A 100 -2.11 -0.79 -14.44
C ILE A 100 -2.21 0.47 -13.57
N PRO A 101 -2.32 1.66 -14.19
CA PRO A 101 -2.59 2.90 -13.48
C PRO A 101 -3.90 2.87 -12.71
N ILE A 102 -3.99 3.70 -11.67
CA ILE A 102 -5.20 3.85 -10.86
C ILE A 102 -6.39 4.14 -11.76
N GLY A 103 -7.44 3.35 -11.58
CA GLY A 103 -8.69 3.53 -12.29
C GLY A 103 -8.71 3.06 -13.74
N GLN A 104 -7.61 2.51 -14.25
CA GLN A 104 -7.59 1.76 -15.50
C GLN A 104 -8.08 0.32 -15.28
N LEU A 105 -8.46 -0.34 -16.37
CA LEU A 105 -9.01 -1.69 -16.34
C LEU A 105 -8.10 -2.69 -17.03
N VAL A 106 -8.25 -3.95 -16.65
CA VAL A 106 -7.84 -5.10 -17.45
C VAL A 106 -9.09 -5.74 -17.99
N LYS A 107 -9.11 -6.07 -19.29
CA LYS A 107 -10.19 -6.79 -19.94
C LYS A 107 -9.66 -8.13 -20.43
N LEU A 108 -10.29 -9.22 -20.02
CA LEU A 108 -10.08 -10.54 -20.62
C LEU A 108 -11.35 -10.93 -21.36
N GLU A 109 -11.20 -11.28 -22.63
CA GLU A 109 -12.31 -11.48 -23.57
C GLU A 109 -12.12 -12.76 -24.39
N TYR A 110 -13.21 -13.46 -24.63
CA TYR A 110 -13.28 -14.54 -25.61
C TYR A 110 -12.95 -14.02 -27.02
N SER A 111 -12.12 -14.75 -27.75
CA SER A 111 -11.83 -14.45 -29.17
C SER A 111 -12.33 -15.56 -30.08
N THR A 112 -11.87 -16.80 -29.89
CA THR A 112 -12.12 -17.92 -30.81
C THR A 112 -12.16 -19.26 -30.11
N GLY A 113 -13.07 -20.14 -30.56
CA GLY A 113 -13.18 -21.55 -30.17
C GLY A 113 -14.34 -21.83 -29.20
N ASN A 114 -14.19 -22.74 -28.24
CA ASN A 114 -15.30 -23.15 -27.35
C ASN A 114 -15.34 -22.39 -26.02
N GLY A 115 -14.39 -21.48 -25.78
CA GLY A 115 -14.26 -20.75 -24.53
C GLY A 115 -13.18 -21.29 -23.60
N PHE A 116 -13.03 -20.64 -22.46
CA PHE A 116 -12.04 -20.99 -21.45
C PHE A 116 -12.54 -20.66 -20.05
N SER A 117 -11.98 -21.32 -19.06
CA SER A 117 -12.22 -20.99 -17.65
C SER A 117 -11.15 -20.01 -17.16
N PHE A 118 -11.58 -18.98 -16.44
CA PHE A 118 -10.68 -18.10 -15.69
C PHE A 118 -10.40 -18.73 -14.32
N ASP A 119 -9.14 -18.89 -13.95
CA ASP A 119 -8.80 -19.50 -12.65
C ASP A 119 -8.31 -18.43 -11.66
N GLU A 120 -7.27 -17.69 -12.04
CA GLU A 120 -6.52 -16.82 -11.15
C GLU A 120 -5.80 -15.72 -11.91
N PHE A 121 -5.64 -14.55 -11.29
CA PHE A 121 -4.61 -13.59 -11.66
C PHE A 121 -3.81 -13.18 -10.43
N THR A 122 -2.54 -12.84 -10.65
CA THR A 122 -1.68 -12.27 -9.61
C THR A 122 -1.34 -10.83 -9.94
N VAL A 123 -1.46 -9.96 -8.94
CA VAL A 123 -1.00 -8.57 -9.02
C VAL A 123 -0.10 -8.23 -7.84
N THR A 124 0.91 -7.42 -8.09
CA THR A 124 1.76 -6.83 -7.07
C THR A 124 1.53 -5.33 -7.01
N PRO A 125 1.49 -4.72 -5.81
CA PRO A 125 1.51 -3.27 -5.72
C PRO A 125 2.78 -2.77 -6.41
N ALA A 126 2.64 -1.94 -7.45
CA ALA A 126 3.79 -1.27 -8.03
C ALA A 126 4.30 -0.34 -6.94
N GLU A 127 5.53 -0.58 -6.45
CA GLU A 127 6.03 0.01 -5.21
C GLU A 127 5.62 1.49 -5.10
N SER A 128 4.75 1.79 -4.12
CA SER A 128 4.59 3.16 -3.66
C SER A 128 5.98 3.57 -3.21
N THR A 129 6.63 4.44 -4.00
CA THR A 129 7.89 5.04 -3.60
C THR A 129 7.67 5.54 -2.18
N VAL A 130 8.35 4.92 -1.22
CA VAL A 130 8.21 5.26 0.19
C VAL A 130 8.59 6.73 0.25
N VAL A 131 7.60 7.62 0.35
CA VAL A 131 7.85 9.05 0.45
C VAL A 131 8.69 9.18 1.71
N PRO A 132 9.98 9.55 1.63
CA PRO A 132 10.79 9.68 2.82
C PRO A 132 10.06 10.69 3.70
N GLU A 133 9.76 10.30 4.95
CA GLU A 133 9.07 11.20 5.86
C GLU A 133 9.79 12.55 5.81
N PRO A 134 9.06 13.66 5.55
CA PRO A 134 9.70 14.96 5.44
C PRO A 134 10.52 15.18 6.69
N ALA A 135 11.67 15.85 6.54
CA ALA A 135 12.65 16.11 7.60
C ALA A 135 12.08 16.82 8.86
N SER A 136 10.77 17.03 8.94
CA SER A 136 9.95 17.38 10.09
C SER A 136 10.33 16.64 11.38
N VAL A 137 10.59 15.33 11.35
CA VAL A 137 11.01 14.58 12.55
C VAL A 137 12.41 15.00 12.98
N SER A 138 13.33 15.12 12.02
CA SER A 138 14.69 15.62 12.25
C SER A 138 14.69 17.06 12.77
N LEU A 139 13.83 17.93 12.22
CA LEU A 139 13.66 19.32 12.65
C LEU A 139 13.03 19.43 14.05
N LEU A 140 12.09 18.55 14.39
CA LEU A 140 11.51 18.47 15.73
C LEU A 140 12.57 18.08 16.76
N ILE A 141 13.41 17.07 16.46
CA ILE A 141 14.50 16.65 17.34
C ILE A 141 15.54 17.77 17.51
N ILE A 142 15.97 18.41 16.41
CA ILE A 142 16.91 19.54 16.46
C ILE A 142 16.32 20.71 17.28
N GLY A 143 15.03 21.00 17.09
CA GLY A 143 14.32 22.04 17.84
C GLY A 143 14.28 21.77 19.34
N LEU A 144 13.98 20.52 19.75
CA LEU A 144 13.94 20.12 21.15
C LEU A 144 15.33 20.16 21.81
N VAL A 145 16.38 19.72 21.11
CA VAL A 145 17.76 19.79 21.61
C VAL A 145 18.22 21.24 21.77
N GLY A 146 17.90 22.12 20.80
CA GLY A 146 18.22 23.54 20.89
C GLY A 146 17.54 24.26 22.06
N LEU A 147 16.26 23.97 22.30
CA LEU A 147 15.50 24.49 23.44
C LEU A 147 16.02 23.96 24.79
N GLY A 148 16.30 22.65 24.88
CA GLY A 148 16.87 22.03 26.08
C GLY A 148 18.23 22.61 26.45
N GLY A 149 19.12 22.77 25.46
CA GLY A 149 20.45 23.35 25.66
C GLY A 149 20.41 24.80 26.16
N ARG A 150 19.47 25.61 25.64
CA ARG A 150 19.31 27.01 26.09
C ARG A 150 18.86 27.10 27.55
N LEU A 151 17.88 26.28 27.95
CA LEU A 151 17.35 26.27 29.33
C LEU A 151 18.41 25.83 30.35
N LEU A 152 19.23 24.83 30.01
CA LEU A 152 20.34 24.39 30.87
C LEU A 152 21.40 25.47 31.05
N ARG A 153 21.73 26.20 29.97
CA ARG A 153 22.70 27.30 30.02
C ARG A 153 22.23 28.49 30.87
N GLU A 154 20.93 28.75 30.92
CA GLU A 154 20.38 29.78 31.81
C GLU A 154 20.40 29.37 33.28
N ARG A 155 20.20 28.08 33.59
CA ARG A 155 20.30 27.55 34.96
C ARG A 155 21.73 27.62 35.50
N SER A 156 22.74 27.26 34.70
CA SER A 156 24.15 27.31 35.15
C SER A 156 24.61 28.74 35.43
N LYS A 157 24.16 29.73 34.65
CA LYS A 157 24.45 31.16 34.90
C LYS A 157 23.85 31.65 36.22
N ARG A 158 22.65 31.17 36.59
CA ARG A 158 22.00 31.54 37.87
C ARG A 158 22.75 30.92 39.05
N GLN A 159 23.19 29.67 38.93
CA GLN A 159 23.99 28.99 39.95
C GLN A 159 25.37 29.65 40.13
N ALA A 160 26.06 29.99 39.04
CA ALA A 160 27.35 30.69 39.08
C ALA A 160 27.23 32.09 39.72
N LYS A 161 26.13 32.80 39.48
CA LYS A 161 25.86 34.09 40.14
C LYS A 161 25.61 33.95 41.64
N GLN A 162 24.84 32.93 42.06
CA GLN A 162 24.57 32.66 43.47
C GLN A 162 25.85 32.24 44.23
N GLN A 163 26.70 31.44 43.60
CA GLN A 163 27.97 31.00 44.20
C GLN A 163 28.94 32.18 44.40
N ASN A 164 29.01 33.11 43.45
CA ASN A 164 29.79 34.35 43.60
C ASN A 164 29.21 35.31 44.67
N GLN A 165 27.90 35.31 44.90
CA GLN A 165 27.29 36.10 45.97
C GLN A 165 27.56 35.52 47.37
N ASN A 166 27.60 34.19 47.50
CA ASN A 166 27.93 33.53 48.77
C ASN A 166 29.42 33.66 49.14
N LEU A 167 30.32 33.80 48.17
CA LEU A 167 31.75 34.05 48.41
C LEU A 167 32.05 35.50 48.84
N ASN A 168 31.09 36.42 48.69
CA ASN A 168 31.28 37.84 48.97
C ASN A 168 30.51 38.32 50.21
N ILE A 169 30.11 37.40 51.09
CA ILE A 169 29.61 37.77 52.43
C ILE A 169 30.82 38.30 53.22
N PRO A 170 30.88 39.61 53.54
CA PRO A 170 31.97 40.13 54.35
C PRO A 170 31.90 39.50 55.74
N VAL A 171 33.04 38.95 56.20
CA VAL A 171 33.26 38.50 57.58
C VAL A 171 33.21 39.70 58.52
N ARG A 172 32.00 40.19 58.81
CA ARG A 172 31.75 41.30 59.73
C ARG A 172 30.55 41.05 60.63
N GLN A 173 30.35 39.82 61.11
CA GLN A 173 29.45 39.55 62.24
C GLN A 173 29.95 38.40 63.14
N GLN A 174 31.24 38.40 63.48
CA GLN A 174 31.75 37.51 64.55
C GLN A 174 32.53 38.23 65.67
N TRP A 175 32.58 39.57 65.66
CA TRP A 175 33.23 40.37 66.69
C TRP A 175 32.25 41.36 67.31
N GLY A 176 31.36 40.85 68.16
CA GLY A 176 30.36 41.71 68.81
C GLY A 176 29.47 40.99 69.79
N ASN A 177 30.02 40.16 70.67
CA ASN A 177 29.34 39.79 71.92
C ASN A 177 30.38 39.54 73.01
N SER A 178 30.84 40.65 73.60
CA SER A 178 31.51 40.61 74.91
C SER A 178 30.90 41.69 75.79
N LYS A 179 30.54 41.27 77.01
CA LYS A 179 30.21 42.06 78.20
C LYS A 179 28.80 42.66 78.24
N GLN A 180 27.94 42.11 79.12
CA GLN A 180 27.74 42.62 80.48
C GLN A 180 26.57 41.88 81.14
N ILE A 181 26.84 41.09 82.19
CA ILE A 181 25.89 40.92 83.30
C ILE A 181 26.72 41.01 84.57
N GLY A 182 26.70 42.19 85.19
CA GLY A 182 27.19 42.45 86.54
C GLY A 182 26.03 42.34 87.53
N ASN A 183 26.38 41.85 88.72
CA ASN A 183 25.62 41.78 89.97
C ASN A 183 24.61 42.91 90.21
N LEU A 184 23.47 42.56 90.83
CA LEU A 184 22.84 43.36 91.87
C LEU A 184 22.17 42.45 92.93
N VAL A 185 22.66 42.64 94.17
CA VAL A 185 22.07 42.45 95.52
C VAL A 185 21.63 41.06 95.96
#